data_AF-E9RVH8-F1
#
_entry.id   AF-E9RVH8-F1
#
_cell.length_a   1.000
_cell.length_b   1.000
_cell.length_c   1.000
_cell.angle_alpha   90.00
_cell.angle_beta   90.00
_cell.angle_gamma   90.00
#
_symmetry.space_group_name_H-M   'P 1'
#
loop_
_entity.id
_entity.type
_entity.pdbx_description
1 polymer ?
#
loop_
_entity_poly.entity_id
_entity_poly.type
_entity_poly.pdbx_seq_one_letter_code
_entity_poly.pdbx_strand_id
1 'polypeptide(L)'
;MTKNESLRLCGGTFFTLLLEARKQLLSANEHYAGKKDGLTEYETLIGLARVIRSDLATPMPTEIKTIQGNASEYKKCKNAGGGYFPFGDKTALRVFDERVKNEYADTLRKMCCFVDGFIDAGGDIKKDELLVKALVELISLDNHIDDSQSFYIKEDGTTAQKTELVNMREIPLEPFLLGVFHYAVCNVDNTAGAETFKIWCPSTGGGKRAYTGDIGVNWPVNIKLSYIEPKDDDFADNKADKSPDDIIVEEVYEEPRQEEAKSKQQMVFNFNVTGNNNSFIQHVDNITNNYYGGQKKDGE
;
A
#
# COMPACT_ATOMS: atom_id res chain seq x y z
N MET A 1 -11.09 -30.13 -0.58
CA MET A 1 -9.83 -29.56 -0.07
C MET A 1 -8.90 -29.35 -1.25
N THR A 2 -9.08 -28.24 -1.95
CA THR A 2 -8.17 -27.77 -2.99
C THR A 2 -6.84 -27.41 -2.32
N LYS A 3 -5.72 -27.81 -2.93
CA LYS A 3 -4.37 -27.45 -2.48
C LYS A 3 -4.34 -25.95 -2.19
N ASN A 4 -4.07 -25.56 -0.95
CA ASN A 4 -3.80 -24.16 -0.61
C ASN A 4 -2.64 -23.72 -1.51
N GLU A 5 -2.95 -22.87 -2.48
CA GLU A 5 -1.96 -22.06 -3.16
C GLU A 5 -1.17 -21.35 -2.07
N SER A 6 0.15 -21.53 -2.06
CA SER A 6 1.02 -21.16 -0.94
C SER A 6 0.84 -19.67 -0.62
N LEU A 7 0.10 -19.38 0.45
CA LEU A 7 -0.06 -18.03 0.95
C LEU A 7 1.29 -17.55 1.48
N ARG A 8 1.61 -16.27 1.27
CA ARG A 8 2.91 -15.70 1.62
C ARG A 8 2.72 -14.43 2.44
N LEU A 9 3.28 -14.41 3.65
CA LEU A 9 3.47 -13.18 4.41
C LEU A 9 4.69 -12.45 3.84
N CYS A 10 4.45 -11.29 3.25
CA CYS A 10 5.47 -10.32 2.87
C CYS A 10 4.95 -8.90 3.18
N GLY A 11 5.79 -7.90 2.96
CA GLY A 11 5.43 -6.50 3.24
C GLY A 11 4.11 -6.03 2.61
N GLY A 12 3.81 -6.46 1.38
CA GLY A 12 2.62 -6.06 0.63
C GLY A 12 1.35 -6.81 1.05
N THR A 13 1.45 -8.10 1.40
CA THR A 13 0.29 -8.84 1.95
C THR A 13 -0.02 -8.42 3.38
N PHE A 14 1.01 -8.14 4.20
CA PHE A 14 0.85 -7.47 5.49
C PHE A 14 0.12 -6.14 5.32
N PHE A 15 0.60 -5.29 4.40
CA PHE A 15 0.01 -3.98 4.16
C PHE A 15 -1.42 -4.05 3.60
N THR A 16 -1.72 -5.05 2.79
CA THR A 16 -3.09 -5.29 2.29
C THR A 16 -4.06 -5.55 3.44
N LEU A 17 -3.71 -6.44 4.38
CA LEU A 17 -4.55 -6.72 5.55
C LEU A 17 -4.64 -5.50 6.48
N LEU A 18 -3.53 -4.80 6.68
CA LEU A 18 -3.46 -3.59 7.51
C LEU A 18 -4.44 -2.50 7.05
N LEU A 19 -4.63 -2.35 5.73
CA LEU A 19 -5.56 -1.37 5.15
C LEU A 19 -7.02 -1.66 5.48
N GLU A 20 -7.41 -2.92 5.69
CA GLU A 20 -8.77 -3.30 6.08
C GLU A 20 -9.10 -2.88 7.51
N ALA A 21 -8.08 -2.77 8.37
CA ALA A 21 -8.22 -2.31 9.75
C ALA A 21 -7.98 -0.82 9.96
N ARG A 22 -7.80 -0.08 8.87
CA ARG A 22 -7.55 1.37 8.93
C ARG A 22 -8.77 2.12 9.45
N LYS A 23 -8.51 3.24 10.14
CA LYS A 23 -9.52 4.26 10.45
C LYS A 23 -10.27 4.69 9.20
N GLN A 24 -11.53 5.05 9.38
CA GLN A 24 -12.39 5.44 8.28
C GLN A 24 -11.86 6.71 7.60
N LEU A 25 -11.83 6.71 6.27
CA LEU A 25 -11.57 7.91 5.49
C LEU A 25 -12.69 8.93 5.74
N LEU A 26 -12.33 10.20 5.73
CA LEU A 26 -13.25 11.32 5.67
C LEU A 26 -14.21 11.16 4.50
N SER A 27 -15.42 11.63 4.72
CA SER A 27 -16.47 11.60 3.69
C SER A 27 -16.15 12.58 2.55
N ALA A 28 -16.75 12.36 1.37
CA ALA A 28 -16.63 13.28 0.24
C ALA A 28 -16.96 14.75 0.62
N ASN A 29 -17.95 14.95 1.49
CA ASN A 29 -18.34 16.27 1.98
C ASN A 29 -17.24 16.96 2.81
N GLU A 30 -16.43 16.19 3.53
CA GLU A 30 -15.31 16.72 4.32
C GLU A 30 -14.09 17.02 3.45
N HIS A 31 -13.90 16.26 2.38
CA HIS A 31 -12.93 16.59 1.32
C HIS A 31 -13.29 17.89 0.61
N TYR A 32 -14.57 18.10 0.28
CA TYR A 32 -15.06 19.38 -0.27
C TYR A 32 -14.85 20.57 0.69
N ALA A 33 -14.73 20.32 1.99
CA ALA A 33 -14.40 21.33 2.99
C ALA A 33 -12.88 21.55 3.18
N GLY A 34 -12.05 20.96 2.31
CA GLY A 34 -10.58 21.12 2.32
C GLY A 34 -9.85 20.31 3.40
N LYS A 35 -10.54 19.38 4.10
CA LYS A 35 -9.88 18.49 5.06
C LYS A 35 -9.13 17.40 4.30
N LYS A 36 -7.86 17.18 4.65
CA LYS A 36 -7.08 16.05 4.13
C LYS A 36 -7.36 14.81 4.96
N ASP A 37 -7.52 13.68 4.27
CA ASP A 37 -7.78 12.38 4.90
C ASP A 37 -6.67 11.97 5.87
N GLY A 38 -5.39 12.19 5.49
CA GLY A 38 -4.23 11.68 6.22
C GLY A 38 -4.16 10.14 6.27
N LEU A 39 -5.14 9.46 5.70
CA LEU A 39 -5.42 8.04 5.82
C LEU A 39 -5.47 7.37 4.45
N THR A 40 -5.11 8.02 3.35
CA THR A 40 -5.08 7.35 2.03
C THR A 40 -4.06 6.20 2.01
N GLU A 41 -4.11 5.34 0.98
CA GLU A 41 -3.19 4.18 0.88
C GLU A 41 -1.72 4.60 0.96
N TYR A 42 -1.32 5.62 0.20
CA TYR A 42 0.08 6.06 0.19
C TYR A 42 0.48 6.77 1.49
N GLU A 43 -0.43 7.53 2.12
CA GLU A 43 -0.18 8.17 3.43
C GLU A 43 -0.02 7.11 4.53
N THR A 44 -0.85 6.07 4.51
CA THR A 44 -0.73 4.92 5.43
C THR A 44 0.61 4.22 5.23
N LEU A 45 1.03 4.00 3.98
CA LEU A 45 2.32 3.39 3.71
C LEU A 45 3.51 4.29 4.12
N ILE A 46 3.37 5.62 4.01
CA ILE A 46 4.35 6.58 4.54
C ILE A 46 4.45 6.45 6.06
N GLY A 47 3.31 6.41 6.76
CA GLY A 47 3.27 6.20 8.21
C GLY A 47 4.00 4.92 8.60
N LEU A 48 3.72 3.82 7.93
CA LEU A 48 4.38 2.54 8.17
C LEU A 48 5.89 2.58 7.83
N ALA A 49 6.25 3.24 6.73
CA ALA A 49 7.64 3.45 6.35
C ALA A 49 8.42 4.28 7.38
N ARG A 50 7.77 5.20 8.12
CA ARG A 50 8.39 5.99 9.19
C ARG A 50 8.75 5.19 10.44
N VAL A 51 8.15 4.01 10.62
CA VAL A 51 8.61 3.02 11.61
C VAL A 51 10.03 2.54 11.26
N ILE A 52 10.29 2.30 9.97
CA ILE A 52 11.62 1.94 9.45
C ILE A 52 12.53 3.17 9.37
N ARG A 53 12.08 4.30 8.83
CA ARG A 53 12.92 5.47 8.60
C ARG A 53 12.18 6.75 9.00
N SER A 54 12.42 7.22 10.22
CA SER A 54 11.66 8.33 10.81
C SER A 54 11.92 9.68 10.14
N ASP A 55 13.09 9.85 9.53
CA ASP A 55 13.51 11.01 8.73
C ASP A 55 13.09 10.90 7.25
N LEU A 56 12.14 10.02 6.91
CA LEU A 56 11.56 9.94 5.57
C LEU A 56 10.98 11.31 5.17
N ALA A 57 11.56 11.90 4.12
CA ALA A 57 11.16 13.20 3.59
C ALA A 57 9.66 13.25 3.30
N THR A 58 9.04 14.39 3.62
CA THR A 58 7.64 14.62 3.27
C THR A 58 7.53 14.76 1.74
N PRO A 59 6.57 14.08 1.09
CA PRO A 59 6.36 14.19 -0.35
C PRO A 59 6.14 15.63 -0.81
N MET A 60 6.84 16.06 -1.86
CA MET A 60 6.47 17.29 -2.56
C MET A 60 5.19 17.07 -3.38
N PRO A 61 4.35 18.10 -3.63
CA PRO A 61 3.14 17.97 -4.43
C PRO A 61 3.38 17.32 -5.80
N THR A 62 4.50 17.61 -6.44
CA THR A 62 4.90 17.04 -7.73
C THR A 62 5.22 15.54 -7.69
N GLU A 63 5.51 14.99 -6.51
CA GLU A 63 5.91 13.59 -6.32
C GLU A 63 4.73 12.69 -5.91
N ILE A 64 3.62 13.27 -5.46
CA ILE A 64 2.46 12.55 -4.90
C ILE A 64 1.99 11.46 -5.85
N LYS A 65 1.82 11.76 -7.15
CA LYS A 65 1.33 10.78 -8.15
C LYS A 65 2.27 9.58 -8.28
N THR A 66 3.58 9.82 -8.24
CA THR A 66 4.60 8.76 -8.29
C THR A 66 4.57 7.90 -7.03
N ILE A 67 4.44 8.54 -5.85
CA ILE A 67 4.40 7.85 -4.56
C ILE A 67 3.12 7.03 -4.40
N GLN A 68 1.99 7.54 -4.88
CA GLN A 68 0.74 6.78 -4.99
C GLN A 68 0.91 5.53 -5.86
N GLY A 69 1.55 5.67 -7.02
CA GLY A 69 1.92 4.55 -7.86
C GLY A 69 2.78 3.52 -7.11
N ASN A 70 3.87 3.97 -6.48
CA ASN A 70 4.77 3.11 -5.71
C ASN A 70 4.07 2.37 -4.57
N ALA A 71 3.18 3.04 -3.83
CA ALA A 71 2.40 2.41 -2.77
C ALA A 71 1.47 1.32 -3.32
N SER A 72 0.83 1.59 -4.45
CA SER A 72 -0.02 0.62 -5.14
C SER A 72 0.76 -0.62 -5.59
N GLU A 73 1.95 -0.43 -6.16
CA GLU A 73 2.78 -1.54 -6.62
C GLU A 73 3.40 -2.34 -5.46
N TYR A 74 3.70 -1.69 -4.34
CA TYR A 74 4.09 -2.36 -3.10
C TYR A 74 2.96 -3.22 -2.54
N LYS A 75 1.75 -2.68 -2.41
CA LYS A 75 0.56 -3.42 -1.96
C LYS A 75 0.28 -4.64 -2.84
N LYS A 76 0.37 -4.46 -4.16
CA LYS A 76 0.20 -5.54 -5.15
C LYS A 76 1.34 -6.57 -5.15
N CYS A 77 2.33 -6.44 -4.26
CA CYS A 77 3.47 -7.33 -4.19
C CYS A 77 4.25 -7.38 -5.51
N LYS A 78 4.35 -6.26 -6.24
CA LYS A 78 5.05 -6.21 -7.53
C LYS A 78 6.50 -5.76 -7.40
N ASN A 79 6.76 -4.86 -6.45
CA ASN A 79 8.11 -4.37 -6.13
C ASN A 79 8.14 -3.86 -4.68
N ALA A 80 9.31 -3.42 -4.20
CA ALA A 80 9.49 -2.93 -2.84
C ALA A 80 9.14 -1.43 -2.63
N GLY A 81 8.20 -0.87 -3.40
CA GLY A 81 7.75 0.52 -3.21
C GLY A 81 8.64 1.58 -3.87
N GLY A 82 9.38 1.23 -4.92
CA GLY A 82 10.25 2.18 -5.64
C GLY A 82 11.34 2.80 -4.75
N GLY A 83 11.90 3.93 -5.18
CA GLY A 83 13.04 4.56 -4.47
C GLY A 83 12.67 5.45 -3.28
N TYR A 84 11.39 5.83 -3.15
CA TYR A 84 10.94 6.69 -2.05
C TYR A 84 10.79 5.90 -0.74
N PHE A 85 10.19 4.71 -0.80
CA PHE A 85 9.99 3.86 0.37
C PHE A 85 11.25 3.05 0.71
N PRO A 86 11.54 2.80 2.00
CA PRO A 86 12.77 2.12 2.42
C PRO A 86 12.71 0.59 2.27
N PHE A 87 11.61 0.01 1.81
CA PHE A 87 11.41 -1.45 1.82
C PHE A 87 12.32 -2.20 0.85
N GLY A 88 12.91 -1.52 -0.13
CA GLY A 88 13.94 -2.09 -1.03
C GLY A 88 15.38 -1.75 -0.65
N ASP A 89 15.58 -0.88 0.35
CA ASP A 89 16.90 -0.42 0.78
C ASP A 89 17.47 -1.38 1.83
N LYS A 90 18.43 -2.22 1.42
CA LYS A 90 19.09 -3.19 2.28
C LYS A 90 19.78 -2.56 3.49
N THR A 91 20.29 -1.33 3.36
CA THR A 91 20.94 -0.63 4.48
C THR A 91 19.89 -0.17 5.48
N ALA A 92 18.80 0.43 5.01
CA ALA A 92 17.69 0.84 5.87
C ALA A 92 17.07 -0.35 6.61
N LEU A 93 16.86 -1.48 5.92
CA LEU A 93 16.34 -2.70 6.53
C LEU A 93 17.30 -3.31 7.55
N ARG A 94 18.62 -3.32 7.29
CA ARG A 94 19.61 -3.78 8.28
C ARG A 94 19.59 -2.91 9.54
N VAL A 95 19.56 -1.59 9.40
CA VAL A 95 19.48 -0.66 10.54
C VAL A 95 18.15 -0.80 11.29
N PHE A 96 17.05 -1.08 10.58
CA PHE A 96 15.78 -1.38 11.21
C PHE A 96 15.80 -2.70 12.00
N ASP A 97 16.36 -3.76 11.43
CA ASP A 97 16.56 -5.04 12.12
C ASP A 97 17.42 -4.89 13.40
N GLU A 98 18.52 -4.14 13.31
CA GLU A 98 19.37 -3.83 14.47
C GLU A 98 18.62 -3.07 15.56
N ARG A 99 17.76 -2.09 15.20
CA ARG A 99 16.97 -1.33 16.18
C ARG A 99 15.84 -2.14 16.79
N VAL A 100 15.18 -3.03 16.04
CA VAL A 100 14.21 -3.96 16.64
C VAL A 100 14.90 -4.85 17.68
N LYS A 101 16.13 -5.28 17.42
CA LYS A 101 16.89 -6.18 18.32
C LYS A 101 17.49 -5.48 19.54
N ASN A 102 17.96 -4.24 19.39
CA ASN A 102 18.78 -3.57 20.41
C ASN A 102 18.11 -2.31 21.01
N GLU A 103 17.16 -1.72 20.29
CA GLU A 103 16.46 -0.46 20.62
C GLU A 103 14.93 -0.68 20.55
N TYR A 104 14.46 -1.82 21.05
CA TYR A 104 13.08 -2.29 20.85
C TYR A 104 12.06 -1.27 21.34
N ALA A 105 12.24 -0.70 22.53
CA ALA A 105 11.30 0.25 23.14
C ALA A 105 11.07 1.49 22.25
N ASP A 106 12.14 2.06 21.69
CA ASP A 106 12.04 3.24 20.80
C ASP A 106 11.38 2.88 19.46
N THR A 107 11.65 1.68 18.96
CA THR A 107 11.02 1.18 17.72
C THR A 107 9.54 0.87 17.93
N LEU A 108 9.20 0.27 19.07
CA LEU A 108 7.83 -0.01 19.50
C LEU A 108 7.03 1.27 19.66
N ARG A 109 7.60 2.32 20.27
CA ARG A 109 6.95 3.64 20.36
C ARG A 109 6.53 4.18 18.98
N LYS A 110 7.35 3.98 17.95
CA LYS A 110 6.99 4.38 16.57
C LYS A 110 5.83 3.57 16.02
N MET A 111 5.77 2.27 16.33
CA MET A 111 4.62 1.43 15.97
C MET A 111 3.36 1.86 16.74
N CYS A 112 3.47 2.23 18.03
CA CYS A 112 2.36 2.81 18.79
C CYS A 112 1.81 4.08 18.12
N CYS A 113 2.68 5.02 17.72
CA CYS A 113 2.25 6.20 16.98
C CYS A 113 1.59 5.87 15.64
N PHE A 114 2.06 4.82 14.95
CA PHE A 114 1.44 4.36 13.72
C PHE A 114 0.04 3.77 13.97
N VAL A 115 -0.10 2.91 14.97
CA VAL A 115 -1.40 2.30 15.34
C VAL A 115 -2.39 3.39 15.74
N ASP A 116 -1.99 4.31 16.61
CA ASP A 116 -2.83 5.44 17.01
C ASP A 116 -3.18 6.35 15.83
N GLY A 117 -2.27 6.61 14.90
CA GLY A 117 -2.53 7.46 13.74
C GLY A 117 -3.46 6.84 12.70
N PHE A 118 -3.36 5.52 12.47
CA PHE A 118 -3.90 4.89 11.27
C PHE A 118 -4.89 3.74 11.50
N ILE A 119 -4.81 3.03 12.63
CA ILE A 119 -5.57 1.80 12.86
C ILE A 119 -6.79 2.07 13.72
N ASP A 120 -7.93 1.46 13.36
CA ASP A 120 -9.18 1.50 14.11
C ASP A 120 -9.11 0.48 15.27
N ALA A 121 -8.28 0.81 16.26
CA ALA A 121 -8.01 -0.01 17.43
C ALA A 121 -9.05 0.24 18.53
N GLY A 122 -9.51 -0.83 19.19
CA GLY A 122 -10.45 -0.76 20.30
C GLY A 122 -11.92 -0.50 19.91
N GLY A 123 -12.20 -0.19 18.64
CA GLY A 123 -13.55 0.10 18.14
C GLY A 123 -14.53 -1.07 18.24
N ASP A 124 -15.83 -0.76 18.13
CA ASP A 124 -16.92 -1.75 18.27
C ASP A 124 -16.92 -2.81 17.17
N ILE A 125 -16.43 -2.46 15.98
CA ILE A 125 -16.32 -3.37 14.83
C ILE A 125 -15.12 -4.33 14.99
N LYS A 126 -14.22 -4.08 15.95
CA LYS A 126 -13.05 -4.92 16.26
C LYS A 126 -12.17 -5.19 15.03
N LYS A 127 -11.94 -4.15 14.24
CA LYS A 127 -11.09 -4.21 13.02
C LYS A 127 -9.66 -4.65 13.33
N ASP A 128 -9.13 -4.20 14.45
CA ASP A 128 -7.86 -4.65 15.03
C ASP A 128 -7.83 -6.14 15.32
N GLU A 129 -8.88 -6.69 15.94
CA GLU A 129 -8.98 -8.14 16.21
C GLU A 129 -9.08 -8.95 14.91
N LEU A 130 -9.85 -8.47 13.93
CA LEU A 130 -9.96 -9.09 12.61
C LEU A 130 -8.61 -9.08 11.88
N LEU A 131 -7.86 -7.98 11.94
CA LEU A 131 -6.49 -7.90 11.40
C LEU A 131 -5.57 -8.92 12.06
N VAL A 132 -5.58 -9.01 13.39
CA VAL A 132 -4.72 -9.95 14.12
C VAL A 132 -5.07 -11.38 13.73
N LYS A 133 -6.35 -11.76 13.67
CA LYS A 133 -6.78 -13.08 13.21
C LYS A 133 -6.33 -13.37 11.78
N ALA A 134 -6.48 -12.41 10.88
CA ALA A 134 -6.05 -12.54 9.48
C ALA A 134 -4.53 -12.76 9.36
N LEU A 135 -3.74 -12.03 10.14
CA LEU A 135 -2.28 -12.18 10.16
C LEU A 135 -1.84 -13.49 10.80
N VAL A 136 -2.47 -13.92 11.91
CA VAL A 136 -2.17 -15.21 12.55
C VAL A 136 -2.50 -16.37 11.61
N GLU A 137 -3.67 -16.33 10.95
CA GLU A 137 -4.04 -17.36 9.98
C GLU A 137 -3.09 -17.36 8.78
N LEU A 138 -2.70 -16.20 8.26
CA LEU A 138 -1.69 -16.10 7.20
C LEU A 138 -0.36 -16.74 7.61
N ILE A 139 0.14 -16.43 8.80
CA ILE A 139 1.38 -16.99 9.33
C ILE A 139 1.27 -18.52 9.49
N SER A 140 0.11 -19.00 9.95
CA SER A 140 -0.16 -20.43 10.10
C SER A 140 -0.17 -21.16 8.75
N LEU A 141 -0.77 -20.55 7.71
CA LEU A 141 -0.92 -21.14 6.39
C LEU A 141 0.29 -20.93 5.47
N ASP A 142 1.16 -19.97 5.76
CA ASP A 142 2.42 -19.76 5.02
C ASP A 142 3.41 -20.87 5.37
N ASN A 143 3.50 -21.84 4.45
CA ASN A 143 4.34 -23.03 4.56
C ASN A 143 5.83 -22.78 4.32
N HIS A 144 6.24 -21.54 4.03
CA HIS A 144 7.65 -21.17 3.97
C HIS A 144 8.14 -20.56 5.28
N ILE A 145 7.24 -20.29 6.24
CA ILE A 145 7.61 -19.89 7.59
C ILE A 145 7.79 -21.17 8.41
N ASP A 146 9.03 -21.43 8.80
CA ASP A 146 9.35 -22.56 9.67
C ASP A 146 8.67 -22.43 11.04
N ASP A 147 8.29 -23.55 11.64
CA ASP A 147 7.63 -23.60 12.95
C ASP A 147 8.47 -22.99 14.08
N SER A 148 9.80 -22.97 13.93
CA SER A 148 10.76 -22.35 14.86
C SER A 148 11.05 -20.88 14.56
N GLN A 149 10.50 -20.30 13.48
CA GLN A 149 10.68 -18.89 13.14
C GLN A 149 10.22 -18.02 14.31
N SER A 150 11.12 -17.16 14.78
CA SER A 150 10.88 -16.26 15.90
C SER A 150 10.42 -14.88 15.44
N PHE A 151 9.44 -14.31 16.14
CA PHE A 151 8.89 -12.97 15.89
C PHE A 151 8.99 -12.11 17.15
N TYR A 152 9.39 -10.84 17.01
CA TYR A 152 9.54 -9.87 18.11
C TYR A 152 8.19 -9.27 18.54
N ILE A 153 7.31 -10.11 19.08
CA ILE A 153 5.89 -9.78 19.33
C ILE A 153 5.52 -9.63 20.82
N LYS A 154 6.50 -9.66 21.73
CA LYS A 154 6.26 -9.49 23.17
C LYS A 154 6.63 -8.07 23.59
N GLU A 155 5.91 -7.53 24.57
CA GLU A 155 6.08 -6.14 25.04
C GLU A 155 7.50 -5.82 25.53
N ASP A 156 8.21 -6.82 26.06
CA ASP A 156 9.59 -6.69 26.55
C ASP A 156 10.66 -6.81 25.45
N GLY A 157 10.26 -6.95 24.18
CA GLY A 157 11.15 -7.13 23.05
C GLY A 157 11.67 -8.55 22.87
N THR A 158 11.20 -9.51 23.66
CA THR A 158 11.51 -10.92 23.42
C THR A 158 10.67 -11.51 22.30
N THR A 159 11.07 -12.69 21.83
CA THR A 159 10.42 -13.34 20.70
C THR A 159 9.41 -14.42 21.12
N ALA A 160 8.50 -14.73 20.21
CA ALA A 160 7.71 -15.95 20.22
C ALA A 160 7.92 -16.72 18.91
N GLN A 161 7.95 -18.05 18.97
CA GLN A 161 8.04 -18.87 17.76
C GLN A 161 6.69 -18.93 17.04
N LYS A 162 6.66 -19.24 15.73
CA LYS A 162 5.44 -19.46 14.96
C LYS A 162 4.46 -20.39 15.68
N THR A 163 4.97 -21.52 16.19
CA THR A 163 4.17 -22.50 16.95
C THR A 163 3.54 -21.94 18.23
N GLU A 164 4.22 -21.02 18.92
CA GLU A 164 3.68 -20.30 20.08
C GLU A 164 2.65 -19.26 19.64
N LEU A 165 3.00 -18.45 18.63
CA LEU A 165 2.20 -17.34 18.08
C LEU A 165 0.81 -17.82 17.65
N VAL A 166 0.71 -18.91 16.89
CA VAL A 166 -0.59 -19.42 16.39
C VAL A 166 -1.52 -19.93 17.49
N ASN A 167 -1.00 -20.14 18.71
CA ASN A 167 -1.78 -20.59 19.86
C ASN A 167 -2.02 -19.49 20.90
N MET A 168 -1.53 -18.27 20.67
CA MET A 168 -1.70 -17.15 21.60
C MET A 168 -3.17 -16.74 21.72
N ARG A 169 -3.60 -16.49 22.96
CA ARG A 169 -4.95 -15.99 23.28
C ARG A 169 -4.96 -14.54 23.73
N GLU A 170 -3.84 -14.07 24.24
CA GLU A 170 -3.64 -12.68 24.64
C GLU A 170 -2.51 -12.13 23.79
N ILE A 171 -2.81 -11.10 23.00
CA ILE A 171 -1.88 -10.53 22.03
C ILE A 171 -1.78 -9.02 22.27
N PRO A 172 -0.60 -8.48 22.60
CA PRO A 172 -0.39 -7.05 22.61
C PRO A 172 -0.31 -6.53 21.18
N LEU A 173 -1.22 -5.63 20.80
CA LEU A 173 -1.44 -5.23 19.41
C LEU A 173 -0.18 -4.60 18.77
N GLU A 174 0.41 -3.60 19.42
CA GLU A 174 1.54 -2.85 18.85
C GLU A 174 2.81 -3.71 18.72
N PRO A 175 3.22 -4.49 19.74
CA PRO A 175 4.31 -5.46 19.60
C PRO A 175 4.03 -6.49 18.51
N PHE A 176 2.81 -7.01 18.42
CA PHE A 176 2.43 -7.99 17.41
C PHE A 176 2.60 -7.42 16.00
N LEU A 177 2.04 -6.25 15.73
CA LEU A 177 2.17 -5.60 14.42
C LEU A 177 3.62 -5.26 14.11
N LEU A 178 4.41 -4.79 15.09
CA LEU A 178 5.84 -4.54 14.89
C LEU A 178 6.61 -5.81 14.51
N GLY A 179 6.43 -6.90 15.27
CA GLY A 179 7.16 -8.15 15.03
C GLY A 179 6.79 -8.83 13.72
N VAL A 180 5.50 -8.83 13.36
CA VAL A 180 5.03 -9.37 12.07
C VAL A 180 5.51 -8.52 10.90
N PHE A 181 5.43 -7.20 11.02
CA PHE A 181 5.95 -6.27 10.02
C PHE A 181 7.46 -6.41 9.83
N HIS A 182 8.21 -6.49 10.93
CA HIS A 182 9.67 -6.69 10.93
C HIS A 182 10.06 -7.93 10.14
N TYR A 183 9.44 -9.08 10.42
CA TYR A 183 9.65 -10.29 9.64
C TYR A 183 9.28 -10.08 8.15
N ALA A 184 8.12 -9.49 7.89
CA ALA A 184 7.58 -9.35 6.54
C ALA A 184 8.46 -8.51 5.60
N VAL A 185 9.21 -7.53 6.13
CA VAL A 185 10.11 -6.67 5.34
C VAL A 185 11.57 -7.06 5.40
N CYS A 186 12.04 -7.70 6.49
CA CYS A 186 13.45 -8.07 6.64
C CYS A 186 13.76 -9.46 6.09
N ASN A 187 12.80 -10.38 6.10
CA ASN A 187 13.02 -11.80 5.79
C ASN A 187 12.40 -12.24 4.46
N VAL A 188 11.46 -11.48 3.91
CA VAL A 188 10.68 -11.90 2.73
C VAL A 188 10.71 -10.82 1.67
N ASP A 189 11.14 -11.19 0.45
CA ASP A 189 11.03 -10.30 -0.70
C ASP A 189 9.55 -10.01 -1.00
N ASN A 190 9.22 -8.74 -1.25
CA ASN A 190 7.83 -8.33 -1.43
C ASN A 190 7.14 -9.08 -2.59
N THR A 191 7.89 -9.47 -3.63
CA THR A 191 7.34 -10.19 -4.79
C THR A 191 6.82 -11.58 -4.45
N ALA A 192 7.23 -12.17 -3.33
CA ALA A 192 6.73 -13.47 -2.88
C ALA A 192 5.21 -13.48 -2.65
N GLY A 193 4.61 -12.33 -2.28
CA GLY A 193 3.18 -12.21 -2.03
C GLY A 193 2.30 -12.03 -3.26
N ALA A 194 2.86 -12.02 -4.48
CA ALA A 194 2.11 -11.67 -5.69
C ALA A 194 0.89 -12.57 -5.95
N GLU A 195 1.03 -13.89 -5.76
CA GLU A 195 -0.09 -14.82 -5.94
C GLU A 195 -1.12 -14.68 -4.81
N THR A 196 -0.67 -14.54 -3.56
CA THR A 196 -1.55 -14.26 -2.42
C THR A 196 -2.39 -13.01 -2.64
N PHE A 197 -1.77 -11.92 -3.11
CA PHE A 197 -2.50 -10.69 -3.44
C PHE A 197 -3.52 -10.90 -4.57
N LYS A 198 -3.19 -11.70 -5.59
CA LYS A 198 -4.15 -11.97 -6.69
C LYS A 198 -5.38 -12.73 -6.20
N ILE A 199 -5.20 -13.66 -5.27
CA ILE A 199 -6.29 -14.42 -4.64
C ILE A 199 -7.19 -13.47 -3.84
N TRP A 200 -6.61 -12.64 -2.98
CA TRP A 200 -7.37 -11.75 -2.11
C TRP A 200 -8.01 -10.56 -2.82
N CYS A 201 -7.36 -10.06 -3.86
CA CYS A 201 -7.81 -8.87 -4.56
C CYS A 201 -7.86 -9.18 -6.06
N PRO A 202 -8.82 -9.94 -6.60
CA PRO A 202 -8.85 -10.33 -8.02
C PRO A 202 -8.90 -9.12 -8.98
N SER A 203 -8.51 -9.32 -10.24
CA SER A 203 -8.53 -8.23 -11.25
C SER A 203 -9.96 -7.91 -11.66
N THR A 204 -10.27 -6.62 -11.79
CA THR A 204 -11.58 -6.12 -12.27
C THR A 204 -11.51 -5.56 -13.68
N GLY A 205 -10.42 -5.81 -14.43
CA GLY A 205 -10.29 -5.35 -15.82
C GLY A 205 -9.95 -3.86 -15.99
N GLY A 206 -9.37 -3.23 -14.97
CA GLY A 206 -8.87 -1.85 -15.02
C GLY A 206 -9.21 -1.02 -13.79
N GLY A 207 -10.26 -1.39 -13.06
CA GLY A 207 -10.70 -0.69 -11.85
C GLY A 207 -9.89 -1.01 -10.59
N LYS A 208 -10.26 -0.34 -9.49
CA LYS A 208 -9.70 -0.61 -8.16
C LYS A 208 -9.96 -2.06 -7.75
N ARG A 209 -8.91 -2.75 -7.31
CA ARG A 209 -9.00 -4.12 -6.77
C ARG A 209 -9.27 -4.03 -5.27
N ALA A 210 -10.52 -4.30 -4.87
CA ALA A 210 -10.91 -4.40 -3.47
C ALA A 210 -10.43 -5.72 -2.87
N TYR A 211 -10.24 -5.75 -1.56
CA TYR A 211 -10.03 -6.99 -0.82
C TYR A 211 -11.34 -7.78 -0.75
N THR A 212 -11.29 -9.05 -1.14
CA THR A 212 -12.40 -10.00 -1.12
C THR A 212 -12.00 -11.32 -0.46
N GLY A 213 -10.86 -11.35 0.21
CA GLY A 213 -10.40 -12.52 0.95
C GLY A 213 -11.17 -12.71 2.26
N ASP A 214 -11.14 -13.92 2.80
CA ASP A 214 -11.81 -14.32 4.04
C ASP A 214 -10.83 -14.78 5.13
N ILE A 215 -9.53 -14.51 4.96
CA ILE A 215 -8.53 -14.90 5.95
C ILE A 215 -8.78 -14.21 7.29
N GLY A 216 -8.70 -14.98 8.37
CA GLY A 216 -9.02 -14.57 9.73
C GLY A 216 -10.48 -14.73 10.13
N VAL A 217 -11.41 -14.82 9.18
CA VAL A 217 -12.86 -14.84 9.47
C VAL A 217 -13.26 -16.05 10.31
N ASN A 218 -12.68 -17.21 10.01
CA ASN A 218 -13.00 -18.47 10.67
C ASN A 218 -11.89 -18.93 11.63
N TRP A 219 -11.03 -18.01 12.08
CA TRP A 219 -9.95 -18.36 13.00
C TRP A 219 -10.50 -18.92 14.32
N PRO A 220 -10.13 -20.15 14.72
CA PRO A 220 -10.82 -20.86 15.79
C PRO A 220 -10.45 -20.39 17.21
N VAL A 221 -9.34 -19.64 17.35
CA VAL A 221 -8.88 -19.16 18.65
C VAL A 221 -9.54 -17.82 18.96
N ASN A 222 -10.17 -17.71 20.12
CA ASN A 222 -10.64 -16.44 20.63
C ASN A 222 -9.45 -15.61 21.14
N ILE A 223 -9.18 -14.50 20.47
CA ILE A 223 -8.04 -13.62 20.75
C ILE A 223 -8.55 -12.41 21.52
N LYS A 224 -7.91 -12.12 22.64
CA LYS A 224 -8.07 -10.89 23.41
C LYS A 224 -6.87 -9.99 23.16
N LEU A 225 -7.12 -8.74 22.76
CA LEU A 225 -6.06 -7.76 22.56
C LEU A 225 -5.76 -6.99 23.86
N SER A 226 -4.48 -6.72 24.09
CA SER A 226 -4.01 -5.62 24.94
C SER A 226 -3.39 -4.53 24.07
N TYR A 227 -3.33 -3.32 24.61
CA TYR A 227 -2.86 -2.13 23.90
C TYR A 227 -1.81 -1.46 24.77
N ILE A 228 -0.72 -1.01 24.15
CA ILE A 228 0.29 -0.22 24.83
C ILE A 228 -0.13 1.25 24.81
N GLU A 229 -0.34 1.82 25.99
CA GLU A 229 -0.51 3.27 26.11
C GLU A 229 0.83 3.96 25.80
N PRO A 230 0.90 4.85 24.80
CA PRO A 230 2.07 5.68 24.58
C PRO A 230 2.28 6.52 25.84
N LYS A 231 3.46 6.43 26.47
CA LYS A 231 3.82 7.40 27.51
C LYS A 231 4.05 8.74 26.84
N ASP A 232 3.31 9.76 27.28
CA ASP A 232 3.48 11.16 26.92
C ASP A 232 4.87 11.66 27.39
N ASP A 233 5.93 11.35 26.63
CA ASP A 233 7.19 12.09 26.73
C ASP A 233 7.25 13.06 25.55
N ASP A 234 7.23 14.34 25.89
CA ASP A 234 7.21 15.55 25.05
C ASP A 234 7.66 15.34 23.59
N PHE A 235 6.69 15.15 22.70
CA PHE A 235 6.90 15.48 21.30
C PHE A 235 7.06 16.99 21.21
N ALA A 236 8.30 17.44 20.98
CA ALA A 236 8.52 18.71 20.33
C ALA A 236 7.75 18.71 19.00
N ASP A 237 6.58 19.32 19.04
CA ASP A 237 5.70 19.64 17.94
C ASP A 237 6.56 20.35 16.88
N ASN A 238 7.04 19.60 15.88
CA ASN A 238 7.55 20.21 14.65
C ASN A 238 6.36 20.74 13.86
N LYS A 239 5.66 21.72 14.45
CA LYS A 239 4.85 22.71 13.75
C LYS A 239 5.79 23.63 13.00
N ALA A 240 6.27 23.13 11.87
CA ALA A 240 6.77 23.95 10.80
C ALA A 240 6.47 23.22 9.49
N ASP A 241 5.24 23.35 9.01
CA ASP A 241 5.11 23.94 7.68
C ASP A 241 3.76 24.62 7.52
N LYS A 242 3.81 25.93 7.33
CA LYS A 242 2.67 26.69 6.83
C LYS A 242 2.54 26.35 5.35
N SER A 243 1.36 25.86 4.99
CA SER A 243 0.76 25.89 3.66
C SER A 243 1.37 26.92 2.70
N PRO A 244 1.80 26.53 1.50
CA PRO A 244 1.51 27.29 0.30
C PRO A 244 0.16 26.83 -0.26
N ASP A 245 -0.68 27.82 -0.50
CA ASP A 245 -2.07 27.76 -0.94
C ASP A 245 -2.34 26.87 -2.18
N ASP A 246 -3.57 26.35 -2.19
CA ASP A 246 -4.41 25.93 -3.32
C ASP A 246 -3.75 25.12 -4.47
N ILE A 247 -3.92 23.79 -4.37
CA ILE A 247 -3.96 22.91 -5.54
C ILE A 247 -5.35 22.28 -5.59
N ILE A 248 -6.17 22.76 -6.53
CA ILE A 248 -7.40 22.09 -6.94
C ILE A 248 -7.00 20.71 -7.47
N VAL A 249 -7.39 19.65 -6.76
CA VAL A 249 -7.28 18.29 -7.26
C VAL A 249 -8.49 18.06 -8.17
N GLU A 250 -8.28 18.04 -9.49
CA GLU A 250 -9.24 17.40 -10.38
C GLU A 250 -9.26 15.90 -10.08
N GLU A 251 -10.28 15.44 -9.35
CA GLU A 251 -10.64 14.03 -9.32
C GLU A 251 -11.07 13.62 -10.73
N VAL A 252 -10.29 12.73 -11.36
CA VAL A 252 -10.76 11.97 -12.51
C VAL A 252 -11.78 10.96 -11.98
N TYR A 253 -13.07 11.28 -12.12
CA TYR A 253 -14.15 10.31 -12.04
C TYR A 253 -14.09 9.42 -13.28
N GLU A 254 -13.74 8.14 -13.11
CA GLU A 254 -14.12 7.12 -14.09
C GLU A 254 -15.59 6.75 -13.83
N GLU A 255 -16.51 7.33 -14.59
CA GLU A 255 -17.90 6.88 -14.62
C GLU A 255 -18.00 5.44 -15.16
N PRO A 256 -18.97 4.63 -14.67
CA PRO A 256 -19.25 3.32 -15.25
C PRO A 256 -19.72 3.50 -16.69
N ARG A 257 -18.96 2.94 -17.64
CA ARG A 257 -19.26 2.99 -19.07
C ARG A 257 -20.59 2.27 -19.36
N GLN A 258 -21.68 3.02 -19.51
CA GLN A 258 -22.87 2.54 -20.20
C GLN A 258 -22.61 2.62 -21.71
N GLU A 259 -22.81 1.51 -22.41
CA GLU A 259 -22.74 1.44 -23.87
C GLU A 259 -23.96 2.14 -24.48
N GLU A 260 -23.82 3.39 -24.91
CA GLU A 260 -24.76 4.02 -25.85
C GLU A 260 -24.03 4.82 -26.95
N ALA A 261 -24.70 4.91 -28.10
CA ALA A 261 -24.14 5.02 -29.44
C ALA A 261 -23.23 6.25 -29.74
N LYS A 262 -22.18 5.99 -30.54
CA LYS A 262 -21.17 6.96 -31.00
C LYS A 262 -21.76 8.22 -31.64
N SER A 263 -21.71 9.34 -30.92
CA SER A 263 -21.70 10.68 -31.51
C SER A 263 -20.26 11.08 -31.85
N LYS A 264 -20.04 11.63 -33.06
CA LYS A 264 -18.71 12.00 -33.57
C LYS A 264 -18.14 13.18 -32.76
N GLN A 265 -17.24 12.91 -31.82
CA GLN A 265 -16.43 13.93 -31.16
C GLN A 265 -15.50 14.61 -32.18
N GLN A 266 -15.66 15.92 -32.35
CA GLN A 266 -14.75 16.75 -33.13
C GLN A 266 -13.51 17.03 -32.27
N MET A 267 -12.36 16.45 -32.66
CA MET A 267 -11.09 16.70 -31.98
C MET A 267 -10.52 18.05 -32.43
N VAL A 268 -10.23 18.93 -31.47
CA VAL A 268 -9.56 20.21 -31.72
C VAL A 268 -8.08 20.05 -31.41
N PHE A 269 -7.22 20.33 -32.39
CA PHE A 269 -5.77 20.33 -32.24
C PHE A 269 -5.25 21.77 -32.32
N ASN A 270 -4.52 22.21 -31.28
CA ASN A 270 -3.80 23.48 -31.31
C ASN A 270 -2.35 23.25 -31.74
N PHE A 271 -1.95 23.87 -32.85
CA PHE A 271 -0.57 23.88 -33.33
C PHE A 271 0.00 25.29 -33.25
N ASN A 272 1.13 25.45 -32.55
CA ASN A 272 1.91 26.68 -32.58
C ASN A 272 3.01 26.54 -33.63
N VAL A 273 2.94 27.33 -34.71
CA VAL A 273 3.95 27.35 -35.78
C VAL A 273 4.65 28.71 -35.77
N THR A 274 5.99 28.71 -35.69
CA THR A 274 6.81 29.93 -35.71
C THR A 274 7.77 29.91 -36.90
N GLY A 275 7.94 31.06 -37.56
CA GLY A 275 8.71 31.21 -38.82
C GLY A 275 7.93 32.03 -39.87
N ASN A 276 8.62 32.52 -40.91
CA ASN A 276 7.98 33.20 -42.04
C ASN A 276 7.63 32.18 -43.15
N ASN A 277 6.52 32.41 -43.87
CA ASN A 277 5.93 31.58 -44.92
C ASN A 277 5.20 30.29 -44.46
N ASN A 278 4.37 30.38 -43.42
CA ASN A 278 3.50 29.26 -43.03
C ASN A 278 2.22 29.22 -43.88
N SER A 279 1.86 28.05 -44.42
CA SER A 279 0.59 27.80 -45.12
C SER A 279 -0.18 26.68 -44.41
N PHE A 280 -1.46 26.93 -44.11
CA PHE A 280 -2.36 25.96 -43.50
C PHE A 280 -3.32 25.40 -44.56
N ILE A 281 -3.25 24.10 -44.81
CA ILE A 281 -4.12 23.39 -45.76
C ILE A 281 -5.16 22.63 -44.94
N GLN A 282 -6.43 23.08 -45.00
CA GLN A 282 -7.52 22.51 -44.21
C GLN A 282 -8.12 21.23 -44.82
N HIS A 283 -7.83 20.94 -46.09
CA HIS A 283 -8.35 19.77 -46.79
C HIS A 283 -7.37 19.28 -47.86
N VAL A 284 -7.19 17.97 -47.96
CA VAL A 284 -6.42 17.30 -49.01
C VAL A 284 -7.25 16.11 -49.49
N ASP A 285 -7.60 16.08 -50.77
CA ASP A 285 -8.46 15.02 -51.34
C ASP A 285 -7.80 13.65 -51.36
N ASN A 286 -6.47 13.60 -51.55
CA ASN A 286 -5.70 12.35 -51.56
C ASN A 286 -4.25 12.59 -51.12
N ILE A 287 -3.77 11.77 -50.19
CA ILE A 287 -2.36 11.70 -49.78
C ILE A 287 -1.79 10.38 -50.30
N THR A 288 -0.88 10.44 -51.26
CA THR A 288 -0.16 9.26 -51.76
C THR A 288 1.19 9.16 -51.05
N ASN A 289 1.31 8.18 -50.15
CA ASN A 289 2.58 7.87 -49.48
C ASN A 289 3.33 6.80 -50.28
N ASN A 290 4.25 7.22 -51.15
CA ASN A 290 5.11 6.30 -51.92
C ASN A 290 6.31 5.83 -51.10
N TYR A 291 6.04 5.20 -49.95
CA TYR A 291 7.09 4.57 -49.15
C TYR A 291 6.69 3.15 -48.79
N TYR A 292 6.80 2.25 -49.75
CA TYR A 292 7.36 0.90 -49.59
C TYR A 292 7.69 0.36 -50.99
N GLY A 293 8.98 0.14 -51.24
CA GLY A 293 9.43 -0.67 -52.35
C GLY A 293 8.93 -2.10 -52.17
N GLY A 294 7.96 -2.49 -52.99
CA GLY A 294 7.41 -3.83 -53.03
C GLY A 294 6.70 -4.02 -54.36
N GLN A 295 7.42 -4.58 -55.34
CA GLN A 295 6.85 -4.97 -56.63
C GLN A 295 5.60 -5.84 -56.39
N LYS A 296 4.45 -5.37 -56.88
CA LYS A 296 3.31 -6.26 -57.10
C LYS A 296 3.67 -7.14 -58.29
N LYS A 297 3.73 -8.46 -58.07
CA LYS A 297 3.69 -9.45 -59.14
C LYS A 297 2.24 -9.54 -59.60
N ASP A 298 2.04 -9.26 -60.88
CA ASP A 298 0.79 -9.57 -61.57
C ASP A 298 0.65 -11.10 -61.68
N GLY A 299 -0.52 -11.60 -61.30
CA GLY A 299 -0.95 -12.98 -61.53
C GLY A 299 -2.17 -12.95 -62.45
N GLU A 300 -2.10 -13.77 -63.50
CA GLU A 300 -3.14 -14.09 -64.48
C GLU A 300 -4.49 -14.50 -63.87
#